data_AF-A0A6J4MWA8-F1
#
_entry.id   AF-A0A6J4MWA8-F1
#
_cell.length_a   1.000
_cell.length_b   1.000
_cell.length_c   1.000
_cell.angle_alpha   90.00
_cell.angle_beta   90.00
_cell.angle_gamma   90.00
#
_symmetry.space_group_name_H-M   'P 1'
#
loop_
_entity.id
_entity.type
_entity.pdbx_description
1 polymer ?
#
loop_
_entity_poly.entity_id
_entity_poly.type
_entity_poly.pdbx_seq_one_letter_code
_entity_poly.pdbx_strand_id
1 'polypeptide(L)'
;MKASATTFGVQWVRRERSSPRLALVVPVLAVLAALAVGAIMLLAVGQNPFAVYAAMLRGAFGSSNSIAETLVKTIPLILTGLGVSIAFRMLLWNIGAEGQLHFGAIFATGTGLYIIPNAPAALMIPLLVLAGFIGGAFWGLIPGFLRAYLKVSETITTLMLNYIAILFTEYLVYGPWKNPEGFGFPGTRA
;
A
#
# COMPACT_ATOMS: atom_id res chain seq x y z
N MET A 1 -13.88 39.72 -35.27
CA MET A 1 -14.03 39.13 -36.61
C MET A 1 -12.72 38.47 -37.03
N LYS A 2 -12.55 37.17 -36.77
CA LYS A 2 -11.51 36.33 -37.40
C LYS A 2 -12.19 35.00 -37.70
N ALA A 3 -12.55 34.80 -38.96
CA ALA A 3 -12.97 33.52 -39.49
C ALA A 3 -11.76 32.59 -39.43
N SER A 4 -11.83 31.54 -38.62
CA SER A 4 -10.86 30.44 -38.62
C SER A 4 -11.48 29.30 -39.41
N ALA A 5 -10.81 28.94 -40.50
CA ALA A 5 -11.22 27.89 -41.43
C ALA A 5 -11.54 26.57 -40.72
N THR A 6 -12.69 25.99 -41.06
CA THR A 6 -13.10 24.63 -40.72
C THR A 6 -12.28 23.64 -41.53
N THR A 7 -11.09 23.31 -41.04
CA THR A 7 -10.30 22.19 -41.56
C THR A 7 -10.97 20.88 -41.15
N PHE A 8 -11.54 20.15 -42.10
CA PHE A 8 -12.07 18.78 -41.94
C PHE A 8 -10.93 17.75 -41.72
N GLY A 9 -10.09 17.98 -40.70
CA GLY A 9 -9.07 17.05 -40.25
C GLY A 9 -9.51 16.34 -38.98
N VAL A 10 -9.20 15.05 -38.84
CA VAL A 10 -9.40 14.33 -37.57
C VAL A 10 -8.60 15.05 -36.48
N GLN A 11 -9.30 15.74 -35.59
CA GLN A 11 -8.68 16.40 -34.44
C GLN A 11 -8.62 15.43 -33.27
N TRP A 12 -7.41 15.07 -32.87
CA TRP A 12 -7.17 14.31 -31.64
C TRP A 12 -7.43 15.22 -30.43
N VAL A 13 -8.67 15.23 -29.96
CA VAL A 13 -9.05 15.96 -28.74
C VAL A 13 -8.83 15.05 -27.53
N ARG A 14 -8.15 15.58 -26.50
CA ARG A 14 -7.97 14.87 -25.23
C ARG A 14 -9.34 14.60 -24.62
N ARG A 15 -9.71 13.32 -24.46
CA ARG A 15 -10.97 12.95 -23.81
C ARG A 15 -10.88 13.27 -22.32
N GLU A 16 -11.75 14.16 -21.85
CA GLU A 16 -11.84 14.54 -20.43
C GLU A 16 -12.47 13.44 -19.55
N ARG A 17 -13.24 12.51 -20.15
CA ARG A 17 -13.86 11.38 -19.46
C ARG A 17 -13.51 10.07 -20.12
N SER A 18 -12.95 9.15 -19.35
CA SER A 18 -12.80 7.74 -19.70
C SER A 18 -14.19 7.12 -19.86
N SER A 19 -14.45 6.41 -20.96
CA SER A 19 -15.67 5.60 -21.07
C SER A 19 -15.69 4.57 -19.92
N PRO A 20 -16.84 4.30 -19.28
CA PRO A 20 -16.94 3.29 -18.22
C PRO A 20 -16.39 1.92 -18.63
N ARG A 21 -16.52 1.57 -19.92
CA ARG A 21 -15.95 0.34 -20.49
C ARG A 21 -14.42 0.36 -20.49
N LEU A 22 -13.82 1.49 -20.87
CA LEU A 22 -12.37 1.66 -20.87
C LEU A 22 -11.79 1.65 -19.45
N ALA A 23 -12.53 2.16 -18.46
CA ALA A 23 -12.11 2.13 -17.06
C ALA A 23 -11.94 0.71 -16.51
N LEU A 24 -12.68 -0.28 -17.05
CA LEU A 24 -12.55 -1.69 -16.67
C LEU A 24 -11.61 -2.47 -17.58
N VAL A 25 -11.70 -2.25 -18.90
CA VAL A 25 -10.92 -3.01 -19.89
C VAL A 25 -9.42 -2.72 -19.76
N VAL A 26 -9.03 -1.48 -19.47
CA VAL A 26 -7.61 -1.10 -19.39
C VAL A 26 -6.88 -1.85 -18.27
N PRO A 27 -7.33 -1.86 -17.00
CA PRO A 27 -6.70 -2.66 -15.95
C PRO A 27 -6.66 -4.16 -16.26
N VAL A 28 -7.73 -4.73 -16.82
CA VAL A 28 -7.77 -6.16 -17.17
C VAL A 28 -6.73 -6.49 -18.24
N LEU A 29 -6.64 -5.69 -19.31
CA LEU A 29 -5.62 -5.88 -20.35
C LEU A 29 -4.21 -5.68 -19.79
N ALA A 30 -4.00 -4.74 -18.86
CA ALA A 30 -2.72 -4.54 -18.21
C ALA A 30 -2.29 -5.77 -17.39
N VAL A 31 -3.23 -6.38 -16.64
CA VAL A 31 -2.99 -7.63 -15.90
C VAL A 31 -2.65 -8.77 -16.85
N LEU A 32 -3.41 -8.93 -17.95
CA LEU A 32 -3.15 -9.97 -18.94
C LEU A 32 -1.79 -9.78 -19.63
N ALA A 33 -1.42 -8.54 -19.96
CA ALA A 33 -0.12 -8.22 -20.51
C ALA A 33 1.01 -8.52 -19.52
N ALA A 34 0.84 -8.20 -18.23
CA ALA A 34 1.81 -8.53 -17.19
C ALA A 34 1.99 -10.05 -17.04
N LEU A 35 0.90 -10.82 -17.07
CA LEU A 35 0.96 -12.28 -17.08
C LEU A 35 1.63 -12.81 -18.34
N ALA A 36 1.38 -12.22 -19.52
CA ALA A 36 2.05 -12.64 -20.75
C ALA A 36 3.57 -12.41 -20.68
N VAL A 37 4.01 -11.23 -20.21
CA VAL A 37 5.43 -10.93 -20.02
C VAL A 37 6.05 -11.89 -18.99
N GLY A 38 5.37 -12.13 -17.87
CA GLY A 38 5.81 -13.11 -16.88
C GLY A 38 5.94 -14.52 -17.46
N ALA A 39 5.03 -14.92 -18.36
CA ALA A 39 5.06 -16.24 -18.98
C ALA A 39 6.27 -16.39 -19.91
N ILE A 40 6.62 -15.34 -20.65
CA ILE A 40 7.84 -15.30 -21.47
C ILE A 40 9.08 -15.48 -20.58
N MET A 41 9.15 -14.80 -19.43
CA MET A 41 10.27 -14.97 -18.50
C MET A 41 10.34 -16.37 -17.91
N LEU A 42 9.21 -16.97 -17.54
CA LEU A 42 9.15 -18.34 -17.03
C LEU A 42 9.63 -19.36 -18.08
N LEU A 43 9.20 -19.20 -19.33
CA LEU A 43 9.68 -20.03 -20.44
C LEU A 43 11.18 -19.87 -20.66
N ALA A 44 11.73 -18.66 -20.54
CA ALA A 44 13.17 -18.42 -20.66
C ALA A 44 13.99 -19.15 -19.59
N VAL A 45 13.42 -19.39 -18.40
CA VAL A 45 14.03 -20.16 -17.30
C VAL A 45 13.69 -21.66 -17.39
N GLY A 46 12.99 -22.10 -18.45
CA GLY A 46 12.61 -23.49 -18.67
C GLY A 46 11.44 -23.97 -17.80
N GLN A 47 10.69 -23.05 -17.20
CA GLN A 47 9.52 -23.37 -16.36
C GLN A 47 8.23 -23.29 -17.17
N ASN A 48 7.26 -24.16 -16.87
CA ASN A 48 5.94 -24.13 -17.50
C ASN A 48 5.07 -23.01 -16.88
N PRO A 49 4.69 -21.97 -17.63
CA PRO A 49 3.92 -20.84 -17.07
C PRO A 49 2.56 -21.24 -16.53
N PHE A 50 1.86 -22.17 -17.21
CA PHE A 50 0.54 -22.62 -16.77
C PHE A 50 0.62 -23.35 -15.43
N ALA A 51 1.65 -24.18 -15.22
CA ALA A 51 1.85 -24.87 -13.95
C ALA A 51 2.15 -23.87 -12.82
N VAL A 52 2.99 -22.87 -13.08
CA VAL A 52 3.32 -21.81 -12.12
C VAL A 52 2.10 -20.97 -11.78
N TYR A 53 1.32 -20.52 -12.76
CA TYR A 53 0.10 -19.74 -12.52
C TYR A 53 -0.99 -20.54 -11.82
N ALA A 54 -1.14 -21.83 -12.13
CA ALA A 54 -2.02 -22.71 -11.38
C ALA A 54 -1.57 -22.86 -9.92
N ALA A 55 -0.27 -22.98 -9.67
CA ALA A 55 0.29 -23.02 -8.32
C ALA A 55 0.07 -21.69 -7.58
N MET A 56 0.24 -20.53 -8.24
CA MET A 56 -0.05 -19.21 -7.66
C MET A 56 -1.53 -19.08 -7.27
N LEU A 57 -2.46 -19.52 -8.13
CA LEU A 57 -3.89 -19.50 -7.83
C LEU A 57 -4.25 -20.42 -6.67
N ARG A 58 -3.65 -21.62 -6.59
CA ARG A 58 -3.82 -22.51 -5.44
C ARG A 58 -3.20 -21.94 -4.18
N GLY A 59 -2.06 -21.27 -4.28
CA GLY A 59 -1.40 -20.61 -3.15
C GLY A 59 -2.25 -19.48 -2.56
N ALA A 60 -2.95 -18.73 -3.42
CA ALA A 60 -3.81 -17.61 -3.01
C ALA A 60 -5.21 -18.04 -2.56
N PHE A 61 -5.84 -19.00 -3.26
CA PHE A 61 -7.26 -19.34 -3.07
C PHE A 61 -7.53 -20.82 -2.74
N GLY A 62 -6.51 -21.67 -2.67
CA GLY A 62 -6.68 -23.12 -2.56
C GLY A 62 -7.11 -23.61 -1.17
N SER A 63 -7.06 -22.77 -0.14
CA SER A 63 -7.51 -23.10 1.21
C SER A 63 -8.08 -21.89 1.93
N SER A 64 -8.86 -22.10 3.00
CA SER A 64 -9.35 -21.00 3.85
C SER A 64 -8.21 -20.18 4.45
N ASN A 65 -7.07 -20.82 4.78
CA ASN A 65 -5.90 -20.13 5.31
C ASN A 65 -5.20 -19.29 4.24
N SER A 66 -5.07 -19.82 3.01
CA SER A 66 -4.54 -19.10 1.85
C SER A 66 -5.34 -17.82 1.55
N ILE A 67 -6.67 -17.92 1.62
CA ILE A 67 -7.55 -16.77 1.41
C ILE A 67 -7.35 -15.74 2.52
N ALA A 68 -7.28 -16.18 3.78
CA ALA A 68 -7.02 -15.29 4.91
C ALA A 68 -5.66 -14.58 4.75
N GLU A 69 -4.59 -15.30 4.42
CA GLU A 69 -3.26 -14.75 4.15
C GLU A 69 -3.22 -13.77 2.99
N THR A 70 -4.03 -14.02 1.96
CA THR A 70 -4.18 -13.11 0.82
C THR A 70 -4.87 -11.83 1.27
N LEU A 71 -5.98 -11.94 2.01
CA LEU A 71 -6.73 -10.79 2.53
C LEU A 71 -5.89 -9.95 3.50
N VAL A 72 -5.12 -10.58 4.39
CA VAL A 72 -4.21 -9.89 5.33
C VAL A 72 -3.22 -8.99 4.59
N LYS A 73 -2.75 -9.40 3.40
CA LYS A 73 -1.85 -8.61 2.56
C LYS A 73 -2.59 -7.60 1.67
N THR A 74 -3.74 -7.98 1.13
CA THR A 74 -4.49 -7.13 0.19
C THR A 74 -5.18 -5.95 0.87
N ILE A 75 -5.73 -6.14 2.08
CA ILE A 75 -6.48 -5.09 2.78
C ILE A 75 -5.61 -3.83 3.01
N PRO A 76 -4.38 -3.92 3.57
CA PRO A 76 -3.51 -2.76 3.72
C PRO A 76 -3.19 -2.06 2.39
N LEU A 77 -2.97 -2.81 1.32
CA LEU A 77 -2.68 -2.26 -0.01
C LEU A 77 -3.87 -1.48 -0.59
N ILE A 78 -5.08 -1.99 -0.43
CA ILE A 78 -6.30 -1.30 -0.89
C ILE A 78 -6.52 -0.02 -0.06
N LEU A 79 -6.42 -0.12 1.27
CA LEU A 79 -6.65 1.03 2.17
C LEU A 79 -5.61 2.14 1.97
N THR A 80 -4.34 1.78 1.81
CA THR A 80 -3.28 2.76 1.51
C THR A 80 -3.47 3.40 0.15
N GLY A 81 -3.80 2.61 -0.90
CA GLY A 81 -4.13 3.14 -2.22
C GLY A 81 -5.32 4.11 -2.19
N LEU A 82 -6.37 3.76 -1.43
CA LEU A 82 -7.53 4.64 -1.23
C LEU A 82 -7.14 5.95 -0.54
N GLY A 83 -6.34 5.87 0.54
CA GLY A 83 -5.86 7.06 1.26
C GLY A 83 -5.01 7.98 0.37
N VAL A 84 -4.06 7.43 -0.37
CA VAL A 84 -3.20 8.19 -1.30
C VAL A 84 -4.01 8.81 -2.44
N SER A 85 -5.07 8.14 -2.91
CA SER A 85 -5.95 8.71 -3.95
C SER A 85 -6.57 10.05 -3.55
N ILE A 86 -6.82 10.27 -2.25
CA ILE A 86 -7.32 11.54 -1.71
C ILE A 86 -6.22 12.61 -1.77
N ALA A 87 -4.97 12.26 -1.42
CA ALA A 87 -3.82 13.16 -1.52
C ALA A 87 -3.57 13.60 -2.97
N PHE A 88 -3.68 12.68 -3.93
CA PHE A 88 -3.54 12.99 -5.36
C PHE A 88 -4.61 13.94 -5.88
N ARG A 89 -5.83 13.93 -5.32
CA ARG A 89 -6.86 14.93 -5.65
C ARG A 89 -6.49 16.34 -5.21
N MET A 90 -5.64 16.48 -4.19
CA MET A 90 -5.09 17.77 -3.74
C MET A 90 -3.82 18.16 -4.49
N LEU A 91 -3.45 17.42 -5.55
CA LEU A 91 -2.19 17.58 -6.29
C LEU A 91 -0.93 17.37 -5.42
N LEU A 92 -1.09 16.66 -4.29
CA LEU A 92 0.02 16.31 -3.41
C LEU A 92 0.55 14.93 -3.77
N TRP A 93 1.81 14.85 -4.19
CA TRP A 93 2.45 13.61 -4.63
C TRP A 93 3.04 12.85 -3.43
N ASN A 94 2.15 12.27 -2.63
CA ASN A 94 2.51 11.44 -1.48
C ASN A 94 2.90 10.02 -1.92
N ILE A 95 4.19 9.68 -1.80
CA ILE A 95 4.72 8.33 -1.98
C ILE A 95 5.17 7.69 -0.65
N GLY A 96 4.77 8.28 0.48
CA GLY A 96 5.15 7.89 1.84
C GLY A 96 4.15 6.98 2.54
N ALA A 97 3.22 6.38 1.81
CA ALA A 97 2.15 5.56 2.39
C ALA A 97 2.69 4.32 3.11
N GLU A 98 3.82 3.78 2.64
CA GLU A 98 4.52 2.67 3.29
C GLU A 98 4.97 3.06 4.71
N GLY A 99 5.65 4.20 4.88
CA GLY A 99 6.07 4.68 6.20
C GLY A 99 4.89 4.98 7.13
N GLN A 100 3.79 5.51 6.58
CA GLN A 100 2.55 5.73 7.35
C GLN A 100 1.94 4.40 7.81
N LEU A 101 1.97 3.36 6.97
CA LEU A 101 1.53 2.02 7.33
C LEU A 101 2.39 1.43 8.45
N HIS A 102 3.71 1.58 8.35
CA HIS A 102 4.65 1.15 9.40
C HIS A 102 4.38 1.84 10.74
N PHE A 103 4.24 3.16 10.76
CA PHE A 103 3.94 3.89 11.99
C PHE A 103 2.54 3.62 12.54
N GLY A 104 1.57 3.36 11.67
CA GLY A 104 0.26 2.85 12.09
C GLY A 104 0.36 1.49 12.77
N ALA A 105 1.13 0.56 12.20
CA ALA A 105 1.37 -0.75 12.80
C ALA A 105 2.11 -0.65 14.15
N ILE A 106 3.09 0.25 14.26
CA ILE A 106 3.79 0.53 15.52
C ILE A 106 2.82 1.03 16.58
N PHE A 107 2.01 2.05 16.29
CA PHE A 107 1.09 2.60 17.29
C PHE A 107 0.02 1.60 17.71
N ALA A 108 -0.54 0.84 16.76
CA ALA A 108 -1.48 -0.23 17.08
C ALA A 108 -0.82 -1.29 17.95
N THR A 109 0.34 -1.82 17.54
CA THR A 109 1.06 -2.87 18.28
C THR A 109 1.46 -2.38 19.68
N GLY A 110 2.09 -1.22 19.80
CA GLY A 110 2.48 -0.64 21.09
C GLY A 110 1.28 -0.40 22.02
N THR A 111 0.13 0.02 21.47
CA THR A 111 -1.11 0.17 22.25
C THR A 111 -1.59 -1.19 22.77
N GLY A 112 -1.63 -2.21 21.92
CA GLY A 112 -2.00 -3.57 22.31
C GLY A 112 -1.06 -4.17 23.36
N LEU A 113 0.24 -3.93 23.23
CA LEU A 113 1.26 -4.48 24.13
C LEU A 113 1.31 -3.77 25.49
N TYR A 114 1.24 -2.44 25.51
CA TYR A 114 1.60 -1.66 26.70
C TYR A 114 0.43 -0.90 27.33
N ILE A 115 -0.60 -0.55 26.57
CA ILE A 115 -1.70 0.30 27.05
C ILE A 115 -2.92 -0.53 27.44
N ILE A 116 -3.29 -1.50 26.59
CA ILE A 116 -4.51 -2.29 26.76
C ILE A 116 -4.29 -3.82 26.67
N PRO A 117 -3.27 -4.40 27.33
CA PRO A 117 -2.89 -5.80 27.15
C PRO A 117 -4.02 -6.80 27.47
N ASN A 118 -4.90 -6.46 28.41
CA ASN A 118 -5.97 -7.35 28.89
C ASN A 118 -7.38 -6.87 28.48
N ALA A 119 -7.49 -5.98 27.49
CA ALA A 119 -8.80 -5.48 27.08
C ALA A 119 -9.61 -6.55 26.33
N PRO A 120 -10.95 -6.59 26.51
CA PRO A 120 -11.82 -7.46 25.73
C PRO A 120 -11.71 -7.17 24.23
N ALA A 121 -11.77 -8.20 23.38
CA ALA A 121 -11.60 -8.08 21.93
C ALA A 121 -12.52 -7.01 21.28
N ALA A 122 -13.76 -6.89 21.76
CA ALA A 122 -14.72 -5.90 21.28
C ALA A 122 -14.27 -4.44 21.47
N LEU A 123 -13.50 -4.15 22.53
CA LEU A 123 -12.93 -2.83 22.79
C LEU A 123 -11.53 -2.69 22.21
N MET A 124 -10.76 -3.78 22.21
CA MET A 124 -9.39 -3.79 21.70
C MET A 124 -9.35 -3.43 20.21
N ILE A 125 -10.19 -4.05 19.37
CA ILE A 125 -10.15 -3.83 17.91
C ILE A 125 -10.34 -2.34 17.54
N PRO A 126 -11.41 -1.64 17.99
CA PRO A 126 -11.57 -0.22 17.68
C PRO A 126 -10.42 0.67 18.17
N LEU A 127 -9.88 0.38 19.37
CA LEU A 127 -8.77 1.14 19.93
C LEU A 127 -7.47 0.95 19.14
N LEU A 128 -7.18 -0.27 18.68
CA LEU A 128 -6.03 -0.54 17.83
C LEU A 128 -6.15 0.16 16.47
N VAL A 129 -7.35 0.16 15.88
CA VAL A 129 -7.62 0.90 14.63
C VAL A 129 -7.41 2.40 14.84
N LEU A 130 -7.89 2.96 15.94
CA LEU A 130 -7.71 4.38 16.26
C LEU A 130 -6.23 4.72 16.51
N ALA A 131 -5.52 3.89 17.27
CA ALA A 131 -4.08 4.05 17.50
C ALA A 131 -3.31 4.00 16.17
N GLY A 132 -3.62 3.04 15.30
CA GLY A 132 -3.01 2.94 13.97
C GLY A 132 -3.30 4.15 13.09
N PHE A 133 -4.53 4.66 13.10
CA PHE A 133 -4.88 5.91 12.42
C PHE A 133 -4.05 7.09 12.94
N ILE A 134 -3.92 7.23 14.26
CA ILE A 134 -3.12 8.30 14.88
C ILE A 134 -1.64 8.16 14.49
N GLY A 135 -1.07 6.95 14.53
CA GLY A 135 0.32 6.70 14.16
C GLY A 135 0.60 7.04 12.69
N GLY A 136 -0.26 6.59 11.78
CA GLY A 136 -0.14 6.92 10.36
C GLY A 136 -0.32 8.42 10.07
N ALA A 137 -1.29 9.06 10.73
CA ALA A 137 -1.52 10.51 10.61
C ALA A 137 -0.34 11.32 11.16
N PHE A 138 0.22 10.91 12.30
CA PHE A 138 1.41 11.52 12.87
C PHE A 138 2.59 11.46 11.89
N TRP A 139 2.83 10.30 11.28
CA TRP A 139 3.92 10.16 10.31
C TRP A 139 3.70 10.97 9.03
N GLY A 140 2.46 11.01 8.53
CA GLY A 140 2.07 11.82 7.37
C GLY A 140 2.10 13.33 7.63
N LEU A 141 1.94 13.75 8.89
CA LEU A 141 1.98 15.15 9.29
C LEU A 141 3.37 15.76 9.10
N ILE A 142 4.44 14.98 9.32
CA ILE A 142 5.83 15.45 9.19
C ILE A 142 6.12 16.02 7.79
N PRO A 143 5.98 15.27 6.68
CA PRO A 143 6.22 15.81 5.35
C PRO A 143 5.21 16.90 4.97
N GLY A 144 3.97 16.81 5.44
CA GLY A 144 2.94 17.84 5.23
C GLY A 144 3.33 19.19 5.87
N PHE A 145 3.86 19.16 7.09
CA PHE A 145 4.37 20.34 7.79
C PHE A 145 5.59 20.92 7.07
N LEU A 146 6.57 20.08 6.72
CA LEU A 146 7.78 20.53 6.01
C LEU A 146 7.43 21.15 4.65
N ARG A 147 6.42 20.62 3.96
CA ARG A 147 5.90 21.21 2.73
C ARG A 147 5.24 22.57 2.99
N ALA A 148 4.36 22.66 3.98
CA ALA A 148 3.57 23.86 4.25
C ALA A 148 4.43 25.05 4.70
N TYR A 149 5.42 24.82 5.57
CA TYR A 149 6.22 25.89 6.18
C TYR A 149 7.59 26.07 5.53
N LEU A 150 8.25 24.98 5.13
CA LEU A 150 9.63 25.03 4.61
C LEU A 150 9.69 24.90 3.08
N LYS A 151 8.54 24.73 2.40
CA LYS A 151 8.43 24.61 0.94
C LYS A 151 9.29 23.49 0.33
N VAL A 152 9.61 22.47 1.12
CA VAL A 152 10.39 21.31 0.68
C VAL A 152 9.54 20.45 -0.28
N SER A 153 10.19 19.67 -1.14
CA SER A 153 9.52 18.66 -1.95
C SER A 153 8.92 17.57 -1.06
N GLU A 154 7.60 17.46 -1.06
CA GLU A 154 6.87 16.42 -0.33
C GLU A 154 7.19 15.02 -0.86
N THR A 155 7.45 14.87 -2.17
CA THR A 155 7.78 13.59 -2.79
C THR A 155 9.11 13.04 -2.26
N ILE A 156 10.13 13.89 -2.19
CA ILE A 156 11.44 13.48 -1.65
C ILE A 156 11.30 13.20 -0.16
N THR A 157 10.64 14.09 0.58
CA THR A 157 10.51 13.96 2.04
C THR A 157 9.74 12.70 2.42
N THR A 158 8.61 12.43 1.76
CA THR A 158 7.81 11.22 2.00
C THR A 158 8.56 9.93 1.67
N LEU A 159 9.34 9.91 0.56
CA LEU A 159 10.18 8.77 0.21
C LEU A 159 11.28 8.54 1.26
N MET A 160 11.98 9.59 1.68
CA MET A 160 13.05 9.47 2.66
C MET A 160 12.54 8.99 4.02
N LEU A 161 11.35 9.45 4.41
CA LEU A 161 10.71 9.01 5.65
C LEU A 161 10.23 7.55 5.62
N ASN A 162 10.00 6.93 4.45
CA ASN A 162 9.73 5.50 4.40
C ASN A 162 10.90 4.68 4.95
N TYR A 163 12.13 5.00 4.53
CA TYR A 163 13.32 4.28 5.01
C TYR A 163 13.47 4.40 6.54
N ILE A 164 13.25 5.59 7.09
CA ILE A 164 13.30 5.79 8.54
C ILE A 164 12.23 4.94 9.23
N ALA A 165 11.00 4.91 8.70
CA ALA A 165 9.93 4.11 9.28
C ALA A 165 10.18 2.60 9.24
N ILE A 166 10.73 2.10 8.13
CA ILE A 166 11.08 0.68 7.97
C ILE A 166 12.17 0.32 8.98
N LEU A 167 13.29 1.06 8.99
CA LEU A 167 14.41 0.81 9.92
C LEU A 167 14.00 0.95 11.38
N PHE A 168 13.10 1.88 11.69
CA PHE A 168 12.57 2.05 13.04
C PHE A 168 11.67 0.87 13.44
N THR A 169 10.85 0.37 12.52
CA THR A 169 10.04 -0.85 12.74
C THR A 169 10.95 -2.05 12.99
N GLU A 170 12.00 -2.23 12.18
CA GLU A 170 12.97 -3.30 12.34
C GLU A 170 13.70 -3.21 13.69
N TYR A 171 14.13 -2.01 14.07
CA TYR A 171 14.74 -1.78 15.39
C TYR A 171 13.82 -2.25 16.51
N LEU A 172 12.52 -1.92 16.47
CA LEU A 172 11.56 -2.34 17.49
C LEU A 172 11.40 -3.86 17.52
N VAL A 173 11.19 -4.48 16.36
CA VAL A 173 10.95 -5.92 16.23
C VAL A 173 12.15 -6.76 16.67
N TYR A 174 13.37 -6.35 16.32
CA TYR A 174 14.59 -7.09 16.68
C TYR A 174 15.19 -6.66 18.02
N GLY A 175 14.80 -5.50 18.54
CA GLY A 175 15.27 -4.93 19.80
C GLY A 175 14.21 -4.99 20.90
N PRO A 176 13.67 -3.84 21.33
CA PRO A 176 12.90 -3.72 22.58
C PRO A 176 11.57 -4.50 22.59
N TRP A 177 10.98 -4.80 21.43
CA TRP A 177 9.71 -5.54 21.37
C TRP A 177 9.89 -7.03 21.12
N LYS A 178 11.13 -7.49 20.89
CA LYS A 178 11.43 -8.89 20.63
C LYS A 178 10.93 -9.77 21.77
N ASN A 179 10.16 -10.80 21.44
CA ASN A 179 9.74 -11.80 22.42
C ASN A 179 10.96 -12.63 22.90
N PRO A 180 11.33 -12.60 24.18
CA PRO A 180 12.42 -13.42 24.72
C PRO A 180 12.18 -14.92 24.56
N GLU A 181 10.91 -15.33 24.53
CA GLU A 181 10.47 -16.72 24.39
C GLU A 181 10.23 -17.11 22.92
N GLY A 182 10.49 -16.21 21.97
CA GLY A 182 10.22 -16.42 20.55
C GLY A 182 11.20 -17.34 19.81
N PHE A 183 12.17 -17.97 20.49
CA PHE A 183 13.17 -18.88 19.91
C PHE A 183 13.86 -18.36 18.62
N GLY A 184 14.03 -17.04 18.50
CA GLY A 184 14.65 -16.41 17.33
C GLY A 184 13.70 -16.06 16.18
N PHE A 185 12.41 -16.39 16.28
CA PHE A 185 11.40 -15.93 15.33
C PHE A 185 11.03 -14.46 15.60
N PRO A 186 10.90 -13.62 14.57
CA PRO A 186 10.48 -12.23 14.73
C PRO A 186 9.02 -12.20 15.19
N GLY A 187 8.79 -11.72 16.41
CA GLY A 187 7.48 -11.61 17.02
C GLY A 187 7.56 -10.85 18.35
N THR A 188 6.48 -10.14 18.68
CA THR A 188 6.37 -9.40 19.93
C THR A 188 5.72 -10.26 21.01
N ARG A 189 6.07 -10.04 22.29
CA ARG A 189 5.47 -10.77 23.42
C ARG A 189 3.95 -10.58 23.42
N ALA A 190 3.17 -11.65 23.42
CA ALA A 190 1.72 -11.60 23.55
C ALA A 190 1.31 -11.70 25.03
#